data_AF-A0A366LQI2-F1
#
_entry.id   AF-A0A366LQI2-F1
#
_cell.length_a   1.000
_cell.length_b   1.000
_cell.length_c   1.000
_cell.angle_alpha   90.00
_cell.angle_beta   90.00
_cell.angle_gamma   90.00
#
_symmetry.space_group_name_H-M   'P 1'
#
loop_
_entity.id
_entity.type
_entity.pdbx_description
1 polymer ?
#
loop_
_entity_poly.entity_id
_entity_poly.type
_entity_poly.pdbx_seq_one_letter_code
_entity_poly.pdbx_strand_id
1 'polypeptide(L)'
;MDATLVLNLATLAVSLTALAISVFLTLRQIRLASGGLHLPVVLETFLHSRNPAWFKAQEYVLTMLAHEYQAERGWRGLPEQARAQVNTIGLFYDDLGKLVAHGMIDQRLVIGSYGTNIVRLWDALAPYVYTERHNHAPLHFWIYFEDLAARTAATPPETVYAGLGLRSRPPGK
;
A
#
# COMPACT_ATOMS: atom_id res chain seq x y z
N MET A 1 62.20 -8.32 2.03
CA MET A 1 60.99 -7.62 1.58
C MET A 1 61.22 -6.15 1.80
N ASP A 2 61.13 -5.34 0.75
CA ASP A 2 61.37 -3.90 0.84
C ASP A 2 60.29 -3.25 1.71
N ALA A 3 60.72 -2.49 2.72
CA ALA A 3 59.83 -1.82 3.67
C ALA A 3 58.80 -0.91 2.97
N THR A 4 59.18 -0.36 1.81
CA THR A 4 58.32 0.44 0.93
C THR A 4 57.18 -0.37 0.33
N LEU A 5 57.41 -1.64 -0.04
CA LEU A 5 56.38 -2.51 -0.61
C LEU A 5 55.35 -2.91 0.45
N VAL A 6 55.79 -3.19 1.68
CA VAL A 6 54.89 -3.47 2.82
C VAL A 6 54.04 -2.23 3.14
N LEU A 7 54.65 -1.04 3.14
CA LEU A 7 53.94 0.21 3.39
C LEU A 7 52.86 0.49 2.32
N ASN A 8 53.19 0.29 1.05
CA ASN A 8 52.26 0.50 -0.06
C ASN A 8 51.08 -0.49 -0.05
N LEU A 9 51.32 -1.74 0.33
CA LEU A 9 50.25 -2.73 0.48
C LEU A 9 49.32 -2.38 1.65
N ALA A 10 49.88 -1.91 2.76
CA ALA A 10 49.11 -1.49 3.92
C ALA A 10 48.24 -0.27 3.61
N THR A 11 48.79 0.76 2.94
CA THR A 11 48.02 1.93 2.53
C THR A 11 46.92 1.58 1.54
N LEU A 12 47.21 0.73 0.55
CA LEU A 12 46.20 0.24 -0.40
C LEU A 12 45.06 -0.50 0.30
N ALA A 13 45.37 -1.40 1.24
CA ALA A 13 44.37 -2.14 1.99
C ALA A 13 43.47 -1.21 2.83
N VAL A 14 44.05 -0.20 3.49
CA VAL A 14 43.32 0.81 4.24
C VAL A 14 42.41 1.64 3.32
N SER A 15 42.90 2.06 2.16
CA SER A 15 42.08 2.81 1.19
C SER A 15 40.91 1.99 0.66
N LEU A 16 41.12 0.71 0.36
CA LEU A 16 40.05 -0.18 -0.13
C LEU A 16 38.99 -0.46 0.94
N THR A 17 39.41 -0.69 2.20
CA THR A 17 38.47 -0.88 3.31
C THR A 17 37.70 0.40 3.61
N ALA A 18 38.36 1.56 3.62
CA ALA A 18 37.69 2.84 3.77
C ALA A 18 36.64 3.07 2.67
N LEU A 19 36.98 2.77 1.41
CA LEU A 19 36.05 2.88 0.28
C LEU A 19 34.85 1.93 0.43
N ALA A 20 35.09 0.67 0.79
CA ALA A 20 34.03 -0.31 1.00
C ALA A 20 33.07 0.12 2.13
N ILE A 21 33.62 0.62 3.25
CA ILE A 21 32.84 1.15 4.37
C ILE A 21 32.04 2.37 3.93
N SER A 22 32.65 3.32 3.20
CA SER A 22 31.94 4.49 2.66
C SER A 22 30.79 4.10 1.76
N VAL A 23 31.00 3.21 0.78
CA VAL A 23 29.93 2.74 -0.10
C VAL A 23 28.82 2.07 0.69
N PHE A 24 29.16 1.20 1.65
CA PHE A 24 28.17 0.54 2.50
C PHE A 24 27.35 1.53 3.32
N LEU A 25 28.00 2.52 3.95
CA LEU A 25 27.35 3.55 4.74
C LEU A 25 26.47 4.46 3.88
N THR A 26 26.92 4.85 2.68
CA THR A 26 26.11 5.65 1.75
C THR A 26 24.88 4.88 1.28
N LEU A 27 25.02 3.60 0.91
CA LEU A 27 23.87 2.76 0.55
C LEU A 27 22.89 2.60 1.72
N ARG A 28 23.40 2.44 2.94
CA ARG A 28 22.58 2.41 4.15
C ARG A 28 21.90 3.76 4.42
N GLN A 29 22.61 4.87 4.25
CA GLN A 29 22.07 6.22 4.42
C GLN A 29 21.00 6.53 3.39
N ILE A 30 21.18 6.15 2.12
CA ILE A 30 20.16 6.28 1.07
C ILE A 30 18.92 5.48 1.43
N ARG A 31 19.08 4.24 1.93
CA ARG A 31 17.98 3.38 2.36
C ARG A 31 17.23 3.90 3.59
N LEU A 32 17.92 4.59 4.49
CA LEU A 32 17.31 5.22 5.67
C LEU A 32 16.67 6.57 5.31
N ALA A 33 17.30 7.35 4.42
CA ALA A 33 16.80 8.63 3.95
C ALA A 33 15.57 8.47 3.05
N SER A 34 15.47 7.40 2.26
CA SER A 34 14.25 7.08 1.52
C SER A 34 13.06 6.87 2.46
N GLY A 35 13.26 6.34 3.67
CA GLY A 35 12.21 6.25 4.68
C GLY A 35 11.69 7.61 5.18
N GLY A 36 12.50 8.66 5.12
CA GLY A 36 12.14 10.01 5.57
C GLY A 36 11.33 10.83 4.54
N LEU A 37 11.48 10.53 3.25
CA LEU A 37 10.82 11.30 2.18
C LEU A 37 9.33 10.92 1.99
N HIS A 38 8.93 9.71 2.40
CA HIS A 38 7.56 9.20 2.21
C HIS A 38 6.62 9.47 3.39
N LEU A 39 7.15 9.92 4.53
CA LEU A 39 6.36 10.12 5.75
C LEU A 39 5.20 11.12 5.58
N PRO A 40 5.36 12.27 4.89
CA PRO A 40 4.25 13.19 4.65
C PRO A 40 3.12 12.57 3.80
N VAL A 41 3.48 11.84 2.74
CA VAL A 41 2.52 11.16 1.83
C VAL A 41 1.74 10.07 2.56
N VAL A 42 2.45 9.29 3.38
CA VAL A 42 1.85 8.27 4.25
C VAL A 42 0.86 8.94 5.23
N LEU A 43 1.27 10.03 5.88
CA LEU A 43 0.41 10.77 6.83
C LEU A 43 -0.82 11.39 6.17
N GLU A 44 -0.69 12.00 4.99
CA GLU A 44 -1.83 12.55 4.24
C GLU A 44 -2.84 11.45 3.84
N THR A 45 -2.34 10.29 3.41
CA THR A 45 -3.21 9.17 3.05
C THR A 45 -3.95 8.63 4.28
N PHE A 46 -3.27 8.52 5.42
CA PHE A 46 -3.92 8.16 6.68
C PHE A 46 -4.96 9.18 7.14
N LEU A 47 -4.73 10.47 6.95
CA LEU A 47 -5.69 11.53 7.28
C LEU A 47 -6.97 11.43 6.44
N HIS A 48 -6.86 11.05 5.16
CA HIS A 48 -8.03 10.89 4.28
C HIS A 48 -9.00 9.81 4.78
N SER A 49 -8.47 8.66 5.22
CA SER A 49 -9.26 7.55 5.78
C SER A 49 -9.93 7.84 7.13
N ARG A 50 -9.65 9.00 7.74
CA ARG A 50 -10.26 9.45 9.02
C ARG A 50 -11.40 10.45 8.83
N ASN A 51 -11.84 10.69 7.60
CA ASN A 51 -12.97 11.57 7.30
C ASN A 51 -14.32 10.84 7.56
N PRO A 52 -15.31 11.48 8.23
CA PRO A 52 -16.65 10.91 8.36
C PRO A 52 -17.29 10.44 7.04
N ALA A 53 -16.99 11.13 5.93
CA ALA A 53 -17.44 10.72 4.60
C ALA A 53 -16.89 9.36 4.17
N TRP A 54 -15.65 9.03 4.57
CA TRP A 54 -15.03 7.73 4.32
C TRP A 54 -15.80 6.60 4.98
N PHE A 55 -16.09 6.74 6.28
CA PHE A 55 -16.84 5.72 7.03
C PHE A 55 -18.23 5.49 6.44
N LYS A 56 -18.93 6.57 6.07
CA LYS A 56 -20.23 6.47 5.42
C LYS A 56 -20.15 5.77 4.06
N ALA A 57 -19.14 6.09 3.25
CA ALA A 57 -18.92 5.44 1.97
C ALA A 57 -18.58 3.95 2.14
N GLN A 58 -17.76 3.62 3.13
CA GLN A 58 -17.36 2.25 3.43
C GLN A 58 -18.57 1.42 3.85
N GLU A 59 -19.40 1.95 4.76
CA GLU A 59 -20.64 1.31 5.16
C GLU A 59 -21.56 1.12 3.96
N TYR A 60 -21.81 2.18 3.19
CA TYR A 60 -22.67 2.12 2.00
C TYR A 60 -22.22 1.05 0.99
N VAL A 61 -20.93 1.00 0.66
CA VAL A 61 -20.37 0.01 -0.27
C VAL A 61 -20.56 -1.42 0.24
N LEU A 62 -20.34 -1.65 1.55
CA LEU A 62 -20.42 -2.98 2.14
C LEU A 62 -21.84 -3.45 2.43
N THR A 63 -22.80 -2.55 2.65
CA THR A 63 -24.13 -2.90 3.14
C THR A 63 -25.26 -2.56 2.20
N MET A 64 -25.17 -1.49 1.40
CA MET A 64 -26.32 -0.96 0.63
C MET A 64 -26.15 -1.10 -0.88
N LEU A 65 -24.94 -0.92 -1.41
CA LEU A 65 -24.69 -0.82 -2.85
C LEU A 65 -25.29 -1.98 -3.67
N ALA A 66 -25.01 -3.22 -3.26
CA ALA A 66 -25.51 -4.42 -3.95
C ALA A 66 -27.02 -4.64 -3.78
N HIS A 67 -27.64 -4.07 -2.74
CA HIS A 67 -29.10 -4.13 -2.55
C HIS A 67 -29.82 -3.11 -3.45
N GLU A 68 -29.19 -1.96 -3.70
CA GLU A 68 -29.79 -0.87 -4.48
C GLU A 68 -29.53 -0.99 -5.99
N TYR A 69 -28.35 -1.49 -6.38
CA TYR A 69 -27.91 -1.48 -7.77
C TYR A 69 -27.28 -2.80 -8.21
N GLN A 70 -27.75 -3.33 -9.32
CA GLN A 70 -27.20 -4.53 -9.96
C GLN A 70 -25.84 -4.24 -10.63
N ALA A 71 -24.92 -5.20 -10.55
CA ALA A 71 -23.53 -5.07 -11.02
C ALA A 71 -23.41 -4.95 -12.55
N GLU A 72 -24.40 -5.45 -13.29
CA GLU A 72 -24.50 -5.41 -14.75
C GLU A 72 -24.62 -3.98 -15.29
N ARG A 73 -25.02 -3.03 -14.44
CA ARG A 73 -24.99 -1.59 -14.79
C ARG A 73 -23.58 -1.03 -14.87
N GLY A 74 -22.60 -1.73 -14.30
CA GLY A 74 -21.24 -1.24 -14.12
C GLY A 74 -21.17 0.00 -13.24
N TRP A 75 -19.96 0.50 -13.03
CA TRP A 75 -19.72 1.74 -12.29
C TRP A 75 -20.29 2.99 -12.99
N ARG A 76 -20.27 3.05 -14.32
CA ARG A 76 -20.81 4.20 -15.09
C ARG A 76 -22.33 4.28 -15.00
N GLY A 77 -23.01 3.14 -14.86
CA GLY A 77 -24.47 3.07 -14.72
C GLY A 77 -25.00 3.35 -13.31
N LEU A 78 -24.12 3.60 -12.33
CA LEU A 78 -24.53 4.01 -10.99
C LEU A 78 -25.02 5.47 -10.99
N PRO A 79 -26.09 5.80 -10.23
CA PRO A 79 -26.47 7.18 -9.98
C PRO A 79 -25.34 7.96 -9.33
N GLU A 80 -25.33 9.28 -9.54
CA GLU A 80 -24.23 10.15 -9.12
C GLU A 80 -23.88 10.01 -7.63
N GLN A 81 -24.88 9.93 -6.76
CA GLN A 81 -24.66 9.78 -5.32
C GLN A 81 -23.98 8.45 -4.96
N ALA A 82 -24.45 7.33 -5.52
CA ALA A 82 -23.84 6.01 -5.30
C ALA A 82 -22.42 5.96 -5.87
N ARG A 83 -22.23 6.52 -7.07
CA ARG A 83 -20.93 6.63 -7.72
C ARG A 83 -19.95 7.46 -6.91
N ALA A 84 -20.39 8.53 -6.24
CA ALA A 84 -19.54 9.33 -5.36
C ALA A 84 -19.05 8.54 -4.13
N GLN A 85 -19.91 7.73 -3.50
CA GLN A 85 -19.51 6.85 -2.39
C GLN A 85 -18.52 5.79 -2.89
N VAL A 86 -18.82 5.14 -4.02
CA VAL A 86 -17.96 4.14 -4.64
C VAL A 86 -16.60 4.73 -5.05
N ASN A 87 -16.58 5.93 -5.62
CA ASN A 87 -15.34 6.64 -5.96
C ASN A 87 -14.52 7.01 -4.75
N THR A 88 -15.16 7.40 -3.65
CA THR A 88 -14.47 7.71 -2.40
C THR A 88 -13.59 6.52 -2.02
N ILE A 89 -14.16 5.31 -1.99
CA ILE A 89 -13.44 4.07 -1.66
C ILE A 89 -12.44 3.65 -2.75
N GLY A 90 -12.91 3.54 -4.00
CA GLY A 90 -12.13 2.97 -5.08
C GLY A 90 -10.90 3.81 -5.44
N LEU A 91 -11.04 5.14 -5.50
CA LEU A 91 -9.90 6.02 -5.81
C LEU A 91 -8.86 6.01 -4.70
N PHE A 92 -9.30 6.00 -3.43
CA PHE A 92 -8.39 5.95 -2.30
C PHE A 92 -7.51 4.69 -2.32
N TYR A 93 -8.11 3.51 -2.49
CA TYR A 93 -7.34 2.27 -2.52
C TYR A 93 -6.56 2.08 -3.81
N ASP A 94 -7.02 2.64 -4.94
CA ASP A 94 -6.24 2.66 -6.17
C ASP A 94 -5.00 3.54 -6.03
N ASP A 95 -5.12 4.72 -5.42
CA ASP A 95 -3.98 5.60 -5.14
C ASP A 95 -3.01 4.99 -4.11
N LEU A 96 -3.55 4.37 -3.06
CA LEU A 96 -2.73 3.65 -2.08
C LEU A 96 -2.02 2.44 -2.71
N GLY A 97 -2.72 1.71 -3.59
CA GLY A 97 -2.17 0.61 -4.37
C GLY A 97 -1.03 1.06 -5.27
N LYS A 98 -1.13 2.23 -5.93
CA LYS A 98 -0.03 2.81 -6.73
C LYS A 98 1.22 3.01 -5.89
N LEU A 99 1.06 3.63 -4.71
CA LEU A 99 2.19 3.91 -3.83
C LEU A 99 2.87 2.61 -3.34
N VAL A 100 2.09 1.56 -3.08
CA VAL A 100 2.60 0.24 -2.71
C VAL A 100 3.30 -0.44 -3.89
N ALA A 101 2.66 -0.48 -5.07
CA ALA A 101 3.19 -1.13 -6.26
C ALA A 101 4.51 -0.51 -6.73
N HIS A 102 4.68 0.80 -6.54
CA HIS A 102 5.92 1.53 -6.86
C HIS A 102 6.94 1.54 -5.70
N GLY A 103 6.67 0.87 -4.59
CA GLY A 103 7.60 0.77 -3.46
C GLY A 103 7.80 2.06 -2.67
N MET A 104 6.90 3.05 -2.84
CA MET A 104 6.91 4.29 -2.07
C MET A 104 6.41 4.09 -0.64
N ILE A 105 5.52 3.10 -0.42
CA ILE A 105 5.03 2.70 0.89
C ILE A 105 5.25 1.20 1.07
N ASP A 106 5.73 0.80 2.25
CA ASP A 106 5.83 -0.62 2.61
C ASP A 106 4.43 -1.25 2.64
N GLN A 107 4.20 -2.27 1.81
CA GLN A 107 2.93 -3.01 1.78
C GLN A 107 2.51 -3.53 3.15
N ARG A 108 3.47 -3.90 4.02
CA ARG A 108 3.18 -4.39 5.38
C ARG A 108 2.51 -3.32 6.23
N LEU A 109 2.90 -2.05 6.06
CA LEU A 109 2.27 -0.93 6.75
C LEU A 109 0.80 -0.80 6.33
N VAL A 110 0.53 -0.87 5.03
CA VAL A 110 -0.82 -0.75 4.47
C VAL A 110 -1.71 -1.93 4.87
N ILE A 111 -1.23 -3.16 4.64
CA ILE A 111 -1.93 -4.40 4.99
C ILE A 111 -2.20 -4.46 6.50
N GLY A 112 -1.23 -4.12 7.34
CA GLY A 112 -1.41 -4.09 8.79
C GLY A 112 -2.38 -3.00 9.27
N SER A 113 -2.53 -1.90 8.54
CA SER A 113 -3.39 -0.78 8.96
C SER A 113 -4.85 -0.94 8.51
N TYR A 114 -5.07 -1.34 7.26
CA TYR A 114 -6.41 -1.45 6.68
C TYR A 114 -6.94 -2.88 6.70
N GLY A 115 -6.07 -3.87 6.86
CA GLY A 115 -6.43 -5.24 7.13
C GLY A 115 -7.31 -5.87 6.07
N THR A 116 -8.21 -6.74 6.54
CA THR A 116 -9.18 -7.46 5.70
C THR A 116 -10.20 -6.54 5.02
N ASN A 117 -10.33 -5.27 5.43
CA ASN A 117 -11.25 -4.34 4.77
C ASN A 117 -10.84 -4.04 3.33
N ILE A 118 -9.54 -4.07 3.00
CA ILE A 118 -9.09 -3.91 1.60
C ILE A 118 -9.77 -4.96 0.71
N VAL A 119 -9.70 -6.22 1.12
CA VAL A 119 -10.27 -7.35 0.38
C VAL A 119 -11.79 -7.26 0.35
N ARG A 120 -12.45 -7.01 1.50
CA ARG A 120 -13.91 -6.91 1.56
C ARG A 120 -14.48 -5.80 0.66
N LEU A 121 -13.82 -4.65 0.61
CA LEU A 121 -14.25 -3.53 -0.23
C LEU A 121 -13.97 -3.78 -1.69
N TRP A 122 -12.84 -4.41 -2.01
CA TRP A 122 -12.58 -4.87 -3.38
C TRP A 122 -13.65 -5.87 -3.83
N ASP A 123 -13.94 -6.91 -3.05
CA ASP A 123 -14.92 -7.94 -3.40
C ASP A 123 -16.33 -7.34 -3.63
N ALA A 124 -16.71 -6.32 -2.85
CA ALA A 124 -17.97 -5.60 -3.04
C ALA A 124 -18.01 -4.77 -4.34
N LEU A 125 -16.88 -4.18 -4.74
CA LEU A 125 -16.79 -3.29 -5.91
C LEU A 125 -16.40 -4.01 -7.19
N ALA A 126 -15.73 -5.15 -7.09
CA ALA A 126 -15.20 -5.92 -8.21
C ALA A 126 -16.27 -6.21 -9.27
N PRO A 127 -17.49 -6.66 -8.95
CA PRO A 127 -18.51 -6.91 -9.97
C PRO A 127 -18.79 -5.70 -10.87
N TYR A 128 -18.91 -4.49 -10.30
CA TYR A 128 -19.12 -3.26 -11.06
C TYR A 128 -17.91 -2.87 -11.89
N VAL A 129 -16.70 -3.06 -11.36
CA VAL A 129 -15.43 -2.80 -12.05
C VAL A 129 -15.25 -3.74 -13.24
N TYR A 130 -15.49 -5.03 -13.05
CA TYR A 130 -15.36 -6.03 -14.11
C TYR A 130 -16.38 -5.81 -15.24
N THR A 131 -17.61 -5.42 -14.91
CA THR A 131 -18.59 -4.99 -15.92
C THR A 131 -18.08 -3.80 -16.74
N GLU A 132 -17.49 -2.78 -16.11
CA GLU A 132 -16.92 -1.64 -16.84
C GLU A 132 -15.77 -2.06 -17.77
N ARG A 133 -14.86 -2.89 -17.26
CA ARG A 133 -13.70 -3.36 -18.02
C ARG A 133 -14.13 -4.18 -19.23
N HIS A 134 -15.20 -4.97 -19.08
CA HIS A 134 -15.78 -5.73 -20.18
C HIS A 134 -16.44 -4.83 -21.23
N ASN A 135 -17.26 -3.86 -20.80
CA ASN A 135 -18.06 -3.04 -21.70
C ASN A 135 -17.29 -1.91 -22.39
N HIS A 136 -16.14 -1.48 -21.84
CA HIS A 136 -15.44 -0.27 -22.26
C HIS A 136 -13.94 -0.47 -22.49
N ALA A 137 -13.53 -1.59 -23.12
CA ALA A 137 -12.14 -1.96 -23.36
C ALA A 137 -11.28 -0.80 -23.98
N PRO A 138 -10.00 -0.61 -23.56
CA PRO A 138 -9.25 -1.27 -22.48
C PRO A 138 -8.91 -0.27 -21.37
N LEU A 139 -9.64 -0.32 -20.26
CA LEU A 139 -9.31 0.50 -19.10
C LEU A 139 -8.87 -0.39 -17.96
N HIS A 140 -7.62 -0.22 -17.53
CA HIS A 140 -7.07 -0.72 -16.27
C HIS A 140 -7.73 -0.02 -15.07
N PHE A 141 -9.06 0.06 -15.09
CA PHE A 141 -9.88 0.78 -14.12
C PHE A 141 -9.69 0.13 -12.76
N TRP A 142 -9.12 0.89 -11.83
CA TRP A 142 -8.74 0.45 -10.48
C TRP A 142 -7.84 -0.79 -10.42
N ILE A 143 -6.89 -0.89 -11.35
CA ILE A 143 -5.93 -2.01 -11.37
C ILE A 143 -5.03 -2.04 -10.13
N TYR A 144 -4.71 -0.88 -9.54
CA TYR A 144 -3.84 -0.85 -8.37
C TYR A 144 -4.59 -1.19 -7.09
N PHE A 145 -5.90 -0.89 -7.04
CA PHE A 145 -6.75 -1.39 -5.96
C PHE A 145 -6.84 -2.92 -6.02
N GLU A 146 -7.06 -3.49 -7.20
CA GLU A 146 -7.07 -4.94 -7.38
C GLU A 146 -5.74 -5.60 -6.96
N ASP A 147 -4.61 -5.07 -7.40
CA ASP A 147 -3.28 -5.54 -7.00
C ASP A 147 -3.10 -5.46 -5.48
N LEU A 148 -3.53 -4.37 -4.85
CA LEU A 148 -3.47 -4.21 -3.39
C LEU A 148 -4.35 -5.24 -2.66
N ALA A 149 -5.56 -5.51 -3.17
CA ALA A 149 -6.44 -6.53 -2.63
C ALA A 149 -5.82 -7.94 -2.78
N ALA A 150 -5.24 -8.26 -3.93
CA ALA A 150 -4.55 -9.52 -4.16
C ALA A 150 -3.34 -9.71 -3.23
N ARG A 151 -2.51 -8.68 -3.03
CA ARG A 151 -1.40 -8.70 -2.06
C ARG A 151 -1.89 -8.96 -0.64
N THR A 152 -3.00 -8.31 -0.25
CA THR A 152 -3.60 -8.45 1.08
C THR A 152 -4.18 -9.85 1.30
N ALA A 153 -4.81 -10.43 0.27
CA ALA A 153 -5.30 -11.80 0.33
C ALA A 153 -4.15 -12.83 0.43
N ALA A 154 -3.03 -12.58 -0.24
CA ALA A 154 -1.84 -13.44 -0.19
C ALA A 154 -1.05 -13.29 1.12
N THR A 155 -1.06 -12.11 1.74
CA THR A 155 -0.38 -11.82 3.01
C THR A 155 -1.40 -11.32 4.03
N PRO A 156 -2.09 -12.22 4.75
CA PRO A 156 -3.10 -11.82 5.72
C PRO A 156 -2.53 -10.92 6.82
N PRO A 157 -3.31 -9.97 7.37
CA PRO A 157 -2.83 -9.01 8.36
C PRO A 157 -2.23 -9.67 9.62
N GLU A 158 -2.70 -10.85 9.99
CA GLU A 158 -2.19 -11.64 11.12
C GLU A 158 -0.71 -11.97 10.96
N THR A 159 -0.27 -12.26 9.72
CA THR A 159 1.13 -12.52 9.41
C THR A 159 1.99 -11.27 9.59
N VAL A 160 1.45 -10.11 9.25
CA VAL A 160 2.09 -8.81 9.46
C VAL A 160 2.22 -8.52 10.96
N TYR A 161 1.14 -8.74 11.73
CA TYR A 161 1.11 -8.51 13.17
C TYR A 161 2.11 -9.41 13.91
N ALA A 162 2.16 -10.70 13.55
CA ALA A 162 3.13 -11.65 14.09
C ALA A 162 4.57 -11.22 13.79
N GLY A 163 4.83 -10.79 12.55
CA GLY A 163 6.16 -10.31 12.14
C GLY A 163 6.59 -8.99 12.80
N LEU A 164 5.65 -8.21 13.36
CA LEU A 164 5.93 -6.97 14.12
C LEU A 164 6.02 -7.20 15.63
N GLY A 165 5.59 -8.36 16.14
CA GLY A 165 5.56 -8.64 17.58
C GLY A 165 4.57 -7.76 18.35
N LEU A 166 3.42 -7.43 17.75
CA LEU A 166 2.38 -6.62 18.40
C LEU A 166 1.85 -7.31 19.66
N ARG A 167 1.49 -6.52 20.68
CA ARG A 167 0.98 -7.02 21.97
C ARG A 167 -0.52 -6.80 22.08
N SER A 168 -1.24 -7.80 22.58
CA SER A 168 -2.68 -7.70 22.86
C SER A 168 -2.95 -7.29 24.30
N ARG A 169 -3.89 -6.36 24.52
CA ARG A 169 -4.45 -6.04 25.84
C ARG A 169 -5.97 -6.28 25.78
N PRO A 170 -6.48 -7.42 26.29
CA PRO A 170 -7.92 -7.64 26.35
C PRO A 170 -8.58 -6.62 27.30
N PRO A 171 -9.90 -6.35 27.15
CA PRO A 171 -10.61 -5.51 28.10
C PRO A 171 -10.45 -6.06 29.51
N GLY A 172 -10.15 -5.17 30.47
CA GLY A 172 -10.14 -5.52 31.88
C GLY A 172 -11.54 -5.96 32.30
N LYS A 173 -11.61 -6.92 33.24
CA LYS A 173 -12.87 -7.29 33.89
C LYS A 173 -13.51 -6.08 34.57
#